data_AF-A0A836X478-F1
#
_entry.id   AF-A0A836X478-F1
#
_cell.length_a   1.000
_cell.length_b   1.000
_cell.length_c   1.000
_cell.angle_alpha   90.00
_cell.angle_beta   90.00
_cell.angle_gamma   90.00
#
_symmetry.space_group_name_H-M   'P 1'
#
loop_
_entity.id
_entity.type
_entity.pdbx_description
1 polymer ?
#
loop_
_entity_poly.entity_id
_entity_poly.type
_entity_poly.pdbx_seq_one_letter_code
_entity_poly.pdbx_strand_id
1 'polypeptide(L)'
;MVVLYKVDGSKILGIAFGAVLLDFIAYMGAATAYARPSKWRHEWPRTDFSVHSVDYLEICSGGPPKNGIPPIDRPQFQPQTDVTGLGPQEPVISVVIKGDARA
;
A
#
# COMPACT_ATOMS: atom_id res chain seq x y z
N MET A 1 34.61 12.99 -50.65
CA MET A 1 33.90 11.69 -50.71
C MET A 1 32.79 11.71 -49.67
N VAL A 2 31.54 11.91 -50.08
CA VAL A 2 30.39 11.94 -49.16
C VAL A 2 29.72 10.58 -49.23
N VAL A 3 29.76 9.81 -48.13
CA VAL A 3 29.07 8.52 -48.03
C VAL A 3 27.64 8.81 -47.57
N LEU A 4 26.68 8.71 -48.48
CA LEU A 4 25.26 8.82 -48.15
C LEU A 4 24.76 7.45 -47.66
N TYR A 5 24.51 7.32 -46.36
CA TYR A 5 23.89 6.13 -45.80
C TYR A 5 22.42 6.08 -46.21
N LYS A 6 22.06 5.08 -47.03
CA LYS A 6 20.67 4.82 -47.40
C LYS A 6 19.96 4.20 -46.20
N VAL A 7 19.12 4.98 -45.51
CA VAL A 7 18.32 4.45 -44.39
C VAL A 7 17.18 3.63 -44.96
N ASP A 8 17.08 2.38 -44.51
CA ASP A 8 16.06 1.43 -44.96
C ASP A 8 14.70 1.77 -44.34
N GLY A 9 13.73 2.14 -45.18
CA GLY A 9 12.39 2.57 -44.75
C GLY A 9 11.61 1.51 -43.97
N SER A 10 11.90 0.23 -44.18
CA SER A 10 11.31 -0.87 -43.40
C SER A 10 11.74 -0.85 -41.93
N LYS A 11 12.97 -0.41 -41.65
CA LYS A 11 13.51 -0.26 -40.29
C LYS A 11 12.91 0.95 -39.59
N ILE A 12 12.70 2.05 -40.32
CA ILE A 12 12.03 3.25 -39.80
C ILE A 12 10.58 2.92 -39.42
N LEU A 13 9.87 2.16 -40.26
CA LEU A 13 8.49 1.75 -40.00
C LEU A 13 8.40 0.81 -38.78
N GLY A 14 9.33 -0.13 -38.63
CA GLY A 14 9.40 -1.00 -37.46
C GLY A 14 9.70 -0.26 -36.15
N ILE A 15 10.59 0.73 -36.19
CA ILE A 15 10.90 1.59 -35.03
C ILE A 15 9.70 2.46 -34.66
N ALA A 16 9.00 3.05 -35.64
CA ALA A 16 7.81 3.86 -35.41
C ALA A 16 6.68 3.02 -34.78
N PHE A 17 6.46 1.80 -35.28
CA PHE A 17 5.48 0.88 -34.70
C PHE A 17 5.85 0.47 -33.27
N GLY A 18 7.13 0.17 -33.03
CA GLY A 18 7.64 -0.13 -31.68
C GLY A 18 7.46 1.03 -30.71
N ALA A 19 7.73 2.27 -31.14
CA ALA A 19 7.55 3.46 -30.32
C ALA A 19 6.08 3.71 -29.96
N VAL A 20 5.16 3.57 -30.92
CA VAL A 20 3.70 3.70 -30.66
C VAL A 20 3.20 2.61 -29.72
N LEU A 21 3.70 1.38 -29.87
CA LEU A 21 3.33 0.27 -28.98
C LEU A 21 3.83 0.52 -27.55
N LEU A 22 5.03 1.09 -27.41
CA LEU A 22 5.65 1.38 -26.12
C LEU A 22 4.96 2.54 -25.41
N ASP A 23 4.57 3.59 -26.14
CA ASP A 23 3.74 4.68 -25.62
C ASP A 23 2.35 4.20 -25.20
N PHE A 24 1.74 3.30 -25.99
CA PHE A 24 0.45 2.70 -25.64
C PHE A 24 0.54 1.86 -24.36
N ILE A 25 1.61 1.08 -24.20
CA ILE A 25 1.86 0.28 -22.97
C ILE A 25 2.13 1.21 -21.78
N ALA A 26 2.92 2.26 -21.94
CA ALA A 26 3.16 3.25 -20.89
C ALA A 26 1.87 3.97 -20.46
N TYR A 27 1.01 4.33 -21.42
CA TYR A 27 -0.30 4.93 -21.16
C TYR A 27 -1.24 3.99 -20.40
N MET A 28 -1.23 2.69 -20.72
CA MET A 28 -2.02 1.68 -20.02
C MET A 28 -1.48 1.33 -18.63
N GLY A 29 -0.16 1.40 -18.43
CA GLY A 29 0.51 1.12 -17.15
C GLY A 29 0.29 2.17 -16.06
N ALA A 30 -0.17 3.38 -16.43
CA ALA A 30 -0.48 4.46 -15.47
C ALA A 30 -1.79 4.23 -14.69
N ALA A 31 -2.58 3.21 -15.04
CA ALA A 31 -3.85 2.94 -14.40
C ALA A 31 -3.71 1.97 -13.20
N THR A 32 -3.79 2.54 -11.99
CA THR A 32 -4.58 2.02 -10.83
C THR A 32 -3.88 1.37 -9.62
N ALA A 33 -3.08 2.15 -8.89
CA ALA A 33 -2.95 2.01 -7.42
C ALA A 33 -4.00 2.84 -6.66
N TYR A 34 -5.23 2.91 -7.16
CA TYR A 34 -6.30 3.68 -6.52
C TYR A 34 -6.91 2.89 -5.36
N ALA A 35 -7.08 3.56 -4.22
CA ALA A 35 -7.92 3.07 -3.14
C ALA A 35 -9.38 3.17 -3.59
N ARG A 36 -9.96 1.99 -3.84
CA ARG A 36 -11.36 1.85 -4.26
C ARG A 36 -12.12 1.10 -3.19
N PRO A 37 -13.31 1.59 -2.76
CA PRO A 37 -14.33 0.87 -1.99
C PRO A 37 -14.50 -0.60 -2.33
N SER A 38 -14.31 -1.01 -3.59
CA SER A 38 -14.44 -2.42 -3.97
C SER A 38 -13.37 -3.34 -3.37
N LYS A 39 -12.15 -2.86 -3.06
CA LYS A 39 -11.05 -3.71 -2.59
C LYS A 39 -11.25 -4.20 -1.15
N TRP A 40 -11.64 -3.32 -0.24
CA TRP A 40 -11.84 -3.58 1.20
C TRP A 40 -13.30 -3.83 1.60
N ARG A 41 -14.26 -3.81 0.66
CA ARG A 41 -15.69 -4.03 0.98
C ARG A 41 -15.93 -5.37 1.67
N HIS A 42 -15.17 -6.38 1.28
CA HIS A 42 -15.24 -7.71 1.87
C HIS A 42 -14.76 -7.71 3.34
N GLU A 43 -13.80 -6.87 3.69
CA GLU A 43 -13.26 -6.74 5.05
C GLU A 43 -14.23 -5.98 5.97
N TRP A 44 -14.99 -5.06 5.38
CA TRP A 44 -15.92 -4.16 6.07
C TRP A 44 -17.36 -4.28 5.53
N PRO A 45 -18.01 -5.45 5.66
CA PRO A 45 -19.30 -5.73 5.02
C PRO A 45 -20.46 -4.90 5.58
N ARG A 46 -20.30 -4.30 6.76
CA ARG A 46 -21.32 -3.48 7.43
C ARG A 46 -21.15 -1.98 7.19
N THR A 47 -20.09 -1.56 6.50
CA THR A 47 -19.78 -0.13 6.27
C THR A 47 -20.56 0.40 5.07
N ASP A 48 -21.24 1.52 5.24
CA ASP A 48 -21.84 2.28 4.15
C ASP A 48 -20.79 3.20 3.48
N PHE A 49 -20.26 2.76 2.34
CA PHE A 49 -19.27 3.51 1.55
C PHE A 49 -19.87 4.69 0.76
N SER A 50 -21.15 5.02 0.93
CA SER A 50 -21.70 6.29 0.42
C SER A 50 -21.44 7.45 1.38
N VAL A 51 -21.16 7.16 2.66
CA VAL A 51 -20.88 8.16 3.68
C VAL A 51 -19.37 8.31 3.84
N HIS A 52 -18.82 9.42 3.33
CA HIS A 52 -17.40 9.76 3.47
C HIS A 52 -17.20 11.29 3.44
N SER A 53 -16.15 11.77 4.10
CA SER A 53 -15.79 13.19 4.15
C SER A 53 -14.51 13.53 3.37
N VAL A 54 -13.82 12.52 2.86
CA VAL A 54 -12.56 12.62 2.08
C VAL A 54 -12.67 11.79 0.81
N ASP A 55 -11.87 12.07 -0.21
CA ASP A 55 -11.79 11.20 -1.37
C ASP A 55 -11.11 9.87 -0.98
N TYR A 56 -11.63 8.74 -1.46
CA TYR A 56 -11.00 7.44 -1.25
C TYR A 56 -9.59 7.36 -1.83
N LEU A 57 -9.28 8.16 -2.86
CA LEU A 57 -7.95 8.25 -3.45
C LEU A 57 -6.88 8.76 -2.47
N GLU A 58 -7.27 9.47 -1.41
CA GLU A 58 -6.36 9.95 -0.37
C GLU A 58 -5.99 8.85 0.63
N ILE A 59 -6.71 7.74 0.66
CA ILE A 59 -6.51 6.68 1.63
C ILE A 59 -5.50 5.66 1.08
N CYS A 60 -4.37 5.50 1.76
CA CYS A 60 -3.37 4.48 1.43
C CYS A 60 -3.60 3.19 2.23
N SER A 61 -3.15 2.05 1.68
CA SER A 61 -3.17 0.78 2.41
C SER A 61 -2.17 0.81 3.56
N GLY A 62 -2.60 0.39 4.76
CA GLY A 62 -1.75 0.22 5.94
C GLY A 62 -0.98 -1.11 5.99
N GLY A 63 -1.08 -1.96 4.96
CA GLY A 63 -0.41 -3.26 4.92
C GLY A 63 -1.39 -4.42 5.13
N PRO A 64 -1.24 -5.24 6.19
CA PRO A 64 -2.06 -6.43 6.40
C PRO A 64 -3.58 -6.13 6.35
N PRO A 65 -4.40 -7.06 5.81
CA PRO A 65 -5.84 -6.89 5.77
C PRO A 65 -6.41 -6.84 7.20
N LYS A 66 -7.65 -6.39 7.33
CA LYS A 66 -8.38 -6.46 8.61
C LYS A 66 -8.32 -7.88 9.19
N ASN A 67 -7.93 -8.00 10.47
CA ASN A 67 -7.68 -9.25 11.20
C ASN A 67 -6.43 -10.04 10.74
N GLY A 68 -5.55 -9.46 9.91
CA GLY A 68 -4.29 -10.10 9.52
C GLY A 68 -3.30 -10.27 10.67
N ILE A 69 -3.46 -9.50 11.75
CA ILE A 69 -2.75 -9.69 13.03
C ILE A 69 -3.75 -10.31 14.02
N PRO A 70 -3.52 -11.54 14.50
CA PRO A 70 -4.38 -12.16 15.49
C PRO A 70 -4.45 -11.32 16.77
N PRO A 71 -5.63 -11.13 17.36
CA PRO A 71 -5.73 -10.48 18.66
C PRO A 71 -5.06 -11.34 19.74
N ILE A 72 -4.45 -10.68 20.74
CA ILE A 72 -3.93 -11.35 21.93
C ILE A 72 -5.03 -11.35 23.00
N ASP A 73 -5.82 -12.42 23.04
CA ASP A 73 -6.94 -12.52 23.99
C ASP A 73 -6.49 -12.79 25.43
N ARG A 74 -5.31 -13.42 25.58
CA ARG A 74 -4.71 -13.80 26.88
C ARG A 74 -3.26 -13.34 26.95
N PRO A 75 -3.02 -12.03 27.10
CA PRO A 75 -1.67 -11.51 27.21
C PRO A 75 -0.98 -12.06 28.46
N GLN A 76 0.25 -12.51 28.30
CA GLN A 76 1.14 -12.82 29.42
C GLN A 76 1.99 -11.58 29.67
N PHE A 77 1.89 -11.04 30.89
CA PHE A 77 2.66 -9.88 31.30
C PHE A 77 3.90 -10.34 32.05
N GLN A 78 5.01 -9.63 31.83
CA GLN A 78 6.24 -9.79 32.60
C GLN A 78 6.63 -8.45 33.23
N PRO A 79 7.24 -8.44 34.43
CA PRO A 79 7.78 -7.23 35.02
C PRO A 79 8.80 -6.56 34.10
N GLN A 80 8.83 -5.23 34.10
CA GLN A 80 9.81 -4.45 33.33
C GLN A 80 11.26 -4.88 33.64
N THR A 81 11.55 -5.25 34.91
CA THR A 81 12.88 -5.70 35.36
C THR A 81 13.36 -6.96 34.65
N ASP A 82 12.43 -7.73 34.07
CA ASP A 82 12.71 -9.03 33.45
C ASP A 82 12.80 -8.92 31.92
N VAL A 83 12.48 -7.75 31.35
CA VAL A 83 12.60 -7.47 29.90
C VAL A 83 13.99 -6.90 29.61
N THR A 84 14.70 -7.49 28.65
CA THR A 84 15.95 -6.93 28.11
C THR A 84 15.70 -6.32 26.73
N GLY A 85 16.50 -5.33 26.34
CA GLY A 85 16.42 -4.71 25.01
C GLY A 85 15.45 -3.53 24.87
N LEU A 86 14.84 -3.07 25.97
CA LEU A 86 14.11 -1.79 25.99
C LEU A 86 15.08 -0.64 26.23
N GLY A 87 15.03 0.40 25.40
CA GLY A 87 15.69 1.67 25.66
C GLY A 87 15.07 2.44 26.84
N PRO A 88 15.75 3.48 27.36
CA PRO A 88 15.22 4.31 28.45
C PRO A 88 13.98 5.13 28.06
N GLN A 89 13.65 5.23 26.77
CA GLN A 89 12.55 6.05 26.23
C GLN A 89 11.78 5.32 25.11
N GLU A 90 11.45 4.05 25.33
CA GLU A 90 10.56 3.34 24.40
C GLU A 90 9.13 3.89 24.50
N PRO A 91 8.42 4.03 23.36
CA PRO A 91 7.01 4.39 23.38
C PRO A 91 6.18 3.26 24.01
N VAL A 92 5.40 3.59 25.04
CA VAL A 92 4.49 2.66 25.73
C VAL A 92 3.04 3.06 25.50
N ILE A 93 2.16 2.07 25.45
CA ILE A 93 0.71 2.27 25.43
C ILE A 93 0.17 1.83 26.78
N SER A 94 -0.45 2.75 27.52
CA SER A 94 -1.14 2.41 28.77
C SER A 94 -2.61 2.11 28.53
N VAL A 95 -3.12 1.08 29.20
CA VAL A 95 -4.53 0.69 29.20
C VAL A 95 -5.06 0.61 30.63
N VAL A 96 -6.25 1.15 30.86
CA VAL A 96 -6.96 1.06 32.15
C VAL A 96 -8.25 0.28 31.96
N ILE A 97 -8.38 -0.84 32.66
CA ILE A 97 -9.57 -1.69 32.61
C ILE A 97 -10.11 -1.87 34.04
N LYS A 98 -11.30 -1.33 34.31
CA LYS A 98 -11.95 -1.41 35.64
C LYS A 98 -11.05 -0.92 36.79
N GLY A 99 -10.22 0.10 36.54
CA GLY A 99 -9.29 0.68 37.51
C GLY A 99 -7.93 0.00 37.60
N ASP A 100 -7.72 -1.10 36.88
CA ASP A 100 -6.41 -1.74 36.74
C ASP A 100 -5.64 -1.12 35.56
N ALA A 101 -4.53 -0.45 35.85
CA ALA A 101 -3.69 0.23 34.87
C ALA A 101 -2.48 -0.65 34.51
N ARG A 102 -2.26 -0.87 33.21
CA ARG A 102 -1.14 -1.66 32.66
C ARG A 102 -0.46 -0.87 31.56
N ALA A 103 0.86 -1.05 31.39
CA ALA A 103 1.69 -0.46 30.35
C ALA A 103 2.84 -1.42 30.01
#